data_AF-A0A431HMA0-F1
#
_entry.id   AF-A0A431HMA0-F1
#
_cell.length_a   1.000
_cell.length_b   1.000
_cell.length_c   1.000
_cell.angle_alpha   90.00
_cell.angle_beta   90.00
_cell.angle_gamma   90.00
#
_symmetry.space_group_name_H-M   'P 1'
#
loop_
_entity.id
_entity.type
_entity.pdbx_description
1 polymer ?
#
loop_
_entity_poly.entity_id
_entity_poly.type
_entity_poly.pdbx_seq_one_letter_code
_entity_poly.pdbx_strand_id
1 'polypeptide(L)'
;MVKKVEVISALEQGFPRITEKIVETWGGPEVNRYLRSLVFDERGDRHGFPFEVATELMLLEFISNSETGDFDQSIEAKVLNNPQFGMDQR
;
A
#
# COMPACT_ATOMS: atom_id res chain seq x y z
N MET A 1 12.92 30.35 16.76
CA MET A 1 13.55 29.64 15.63
C MET A 1 13.04 28.20 15.68
N VAL A 2 12.11 27.82 14.80
CA VAL A 2 11.62 26.43 14.75
C VAL A 2 12.67 25.62 14.01
N LYS A 3 13.32 24.66 14.68
CA LYS A 3 14.17 23.69 14.00
C LYS A 3 13.27 22.85 13.11
N LYS A 4 13.51 22.88 11.79
CA LYS A 4 12.97 21.88 10.87
C LYS A 4 13.58 20.55 11.28
N VAL A 5 12.81 19.72 11.97
CA VAL A 5 13.20 18.33 12.23
C VAL A 5 12.98 17.61 10.90
N GLU A 6 14.06 17.24 10.23
CA GLU A 6 13.96 16.34 9.08
C GLU A 6 13.70 14.94 9.64
N VAL A 7 12.43 14.56 9.62
CA VAL A 7 12.00 13.21 9.96
C VAL A 7 12.11 12.40 8.67
N ILE A 8 13.12 11.53 8.60
CA ILE A 8 13.33 10.61 7.49
C ILE A 8 12.69 9.28 7.87
N SER A 9 11.81 8.75 7.01
CA SER A 9 11.09 7.51 7.28
C SER A 9 12.01 6.29 7.23
N ALA A 10 11.60 5.15 7.81
CA ALA A 10 12.38 3.92 7.76
C ALA A 10 12.54 3.42 6.30
N LEU A 11 11.47 3.58 5.49
CA LEU A 11 11.48 3.27 4.07
C LEU A 11 12.50 4.13 3.30
N GLU A 12 12.55 5.44 3.54
CA GLU A 12 13.49 6.34 2.88
C GLU A 12 14.94 6.05 3.27
N GLN A 13 15.20 5.72 4.54
CA GLN A 13 16.54 5.35 5.00
C GLN A 13 17.02 4.00 4.42
N GLY A 14 16.15 2.99 4.41
CA GLY A 14 16.53 1.62 4.03
C GLY A 14 16.41 1.33 2.53
N PHE A 15 15.48 2.00 1.84
CA PHE A 15 15.06 1.66 0.48
C PHE A 15 14.84 2.89 -0.39
N PRO A 16 15.87 3.75 -0.58
CA PRO A 16 15.72 5.03 -1.30
C PRO A 16 15.20 4.88 -2.74
N ARG A 17 15.54 3.77 -3.43
CA ARG A 17 15.02 3.48 -4.78
C ARG A 17 13.51 3.20 -4.81
N ILE A 18 12.98 2.58 -3.75
CA ILE A 18 11.54 2.34 -3.61
C ILE A 18 10.85 3.68 -3.36
N THR A 19 11.40 4.50 -2.46
CA THR A 19 10.89 5.84 -2.16
C THR A 19 10.87 6.74 -3.39
N GLU A 20 11.97 6.81 -4.15
CA GLU A 20 12.05 7.58 -5.39
C GLU A 20 10.95 7.15 -6.37
N LYS A 21 10.76 5.83 -6.54
CA LYS A 21 9.73 5.31 -7.44
C LYS A 21 8.31 5.66 -6.99
N ILE A 22 8.04 5.59 -5.68
CA ILE A 22 6.75 5.98 -5.10
C ILE A 22 6.49 7.47 -5.36
N VAL A 23 7.46 8.34 -5.11
CA VAL A 23 7.35 9.79 -5.33
C VAL A 23 7.11 10.11 -6.81
N GLU A 24 7.84 9.46 -7.73
CA GLU A 24 7.67 9.65 -9.17
C GLU A 24 6.28 9.29 -9.69
N THR A 25 5.62 8.32 -9.05
CA THR A 25 4.36 7.73 -9.54
C THR A 25 3.14 8.14 -8.71
N TRP A 26 3.34 8.90 -7.62
CA TRP A 26 2.29 9.24 -6.66
C TRP A 26 1.10 9.96 -7.32
N GLY A 27 -0.10 9.63 -6.86
CA GLY A 27 -1.36 10.16 -7.41
C GLY A 27 -1.81 9.54 -8.73
N GLY A 28 -1.02 8.64 -9.33
CA GLY A 28 -1.39 7.87 -10.51
C GLY A 28 -1.72 6.40 -10.20
N PRO A 29 -2.37 5.67 -11.13
CA PRO A 29 -2.68 4.24 -10.94
C PRO A 29 -1.44 3.35 -10.86
N GLU A 30 -0.29 3.83 -11.35
CA GLU A 30 0.97 3.08 -11.30
C GLU A 30 1.47 2.89 -9.87
N VAL A 31 1.26 3.87 -8.99
CA VAL A 31 1.74 3.75 -7.60
C VAL A 31 0.95 2.71 -6.82
N ASN A 32 -0.36 2.56 -7.08
CA ASN A 32 -1.17 1.48 -6.48
C ASN A 32 -0.64 0.11 -6.88
N ARG A 33 -0.44 -0.13 -8.19
CA ARG A 33 0.11 -1.40 -8.69
C ARG A 33 1.48 -1.70 -8.10
N TYR A 34 2.33 -0.67 -8.02
CA TYR A 34 3.66 -0.82 -7.47
C TYR A 34 3.62 -1.16 -5.98
N LEU A 35 2.90 -0.39 -5.16
CA LEU A 35 2.75 -0.63 -3.73
C LEU A 35 2.10 -1.99 -3.45
N ARG A 36 1.06 -2.37 -4.19
CA ARG A 36 0.43 -3.69 -4.10
C ARG A 36 1.43 -4.81 -4.36
N SER A 37 2.32 -4.66 -5.35
CA SER A 37 3.36 -5.66 -5.63
C SER A 37 4.46 -5.75 -4.57
N LEU A 38 4.61 -4.72 -3.73
CA LEU A 38 5.54 -4.72 -2.60
C LEU A 38 4.90 -5.31 -1.34
N VAL A 39 3.61 -5.04 -1.11
CA VAL A 39 2.85 -5.50 0.06
C VAL A 39 2.39 -6.95 -0.10
N PHE A 40 1.86 -7.30 -1.27
CA PHE A 40 1.32 -8.63 -1.56
C PHE A 40 2.31 -9.38 -2.44
N ASP A 41 3.03 -10.33 -1.82
CA ASP A 41 4.00 -11.19 -2.51
C ASP A 41 3.28 -12.22 -3.39
N GLU A 42 3.40 -12.06 -4.71
CA GLU A 42 2.93 -13.04 -5.69
C GLU A 42 4.04 -13.97 -6.21
N ARG A 43 5.29 -13.82 -5.73
CA ARG A 43 6.48 -14.41 -6.37
C ARG A 43 7.28 -15.36 -5.47
N GLY A 44 7.06 -15.34 -4.15
CA GLY A 44 7.40 -16.43 -3.22
C GLY A 44 8.87 -16.58 -2.84
N ASP A 45 9.78 -15.70 -3.30
CA ASP A 45 11.23 -15.85 -3.14
C ASP A 45 11.93 -14.60 -2.57
N ARG A 46 11.29 -13.90 -1.61
CA ARG A 46 11.88 -12.70 -0.95
C ARG A 46 11.96 -12.85 0.57
N HIS A 47 12.99 -12.23 1.15
CA HIS A 47 13.26 -12.15 2.60
C HIS A 47 12.27 -11.26 3.39
N GLY A 48 11.22 -10.72 2.76
CA GLY A 48 10.31 -9.74 3.37
C GLY A 48 10.97 -8.38 3.64
N PHE A 49 10.18 -7.45 4.18
CA PHE A 49 10.66 -6.15 4.67
C PHE A 49 10.77 -6.17 6.20
N PRO A 50 11.68 -5.36 6.80
CA PRO A 50 11.62 -5.05 8.23
C PRO A 50 10.23 -4.52 8.60
N PHE A 51 9.80 -4.76 9.84
CA PHE A 51 8.44 -4.46 10.30
C PHE A 51 8.06 -2.98 10.12
N GLU A 52 8.97 -2.07 10.41
CA GLU A 52 8.77 -0.62 10.30
C GLU A 52 8.55 -0.22 8.83
N VAL A 53 9.32 -0.80 7.92
CA VAL A 53 9.23 -0.53 6.48
C VAL A 53 7.95 -1.15 5.90
N ALA A 54 7.60 -2.37 6.32
CA ALA A 54 6.35 -3.01 5.92
C ALA A 54 5.12 -2.17 6.33
N THR A 55 5.15 -1.62 7.55
CA THR A 55 4.07 -0.77 8.08
C THR A 55 3.92 0.52 7.27
N GLU A 56 5.03 1.17 6.93
CA GLU A 56 5.01 2.36 6.07
C GLU A 56 4.46 2.03 4.67
N LEU A 57 4.88 0.91 4.06
CA LEU A 57 4.39 0.48 2.75
C LEU A 57 2.88 0.17 2.76
N MET A 58 2.37 -0.50 3.79
CA MET A 58 0.93 -0.75 3.95
C MET A 58 0.13 0.54 4.14
N LEU A 59 0.65 1.50 4.90
CA LEU A 59 0.02 2.81 5.06
C LEU A 59 -0.06 3.57 3.74
N LEU A 60 1.04 3.60 2.98
CA LEU A 60 1.09 4.27 1.68
C LEU A 60 0.14 3.61 0.68
N GLU A 61 0.05 2.28 0.68
CA GLU A 61 -0.89 1.54 -0.18
C GLU A 61 -2.35 1.91 0.13
N PHE A 62 -2.70 1.93 1.41
CA PHE A 62 -4.03 2.34 1.85
C PHE A 62 -4.38 3.78 1.43
N ILE A 63 -3.45 4.73 1.65
CA ILE A 63 -3.64 6.13 1.27
C ILE A 63 -3.82 6.22 -0.24
N SER A 64 -2.89 5.66 -1.02
CA SER A 64 -2.89 5.74 -2.48
C SER A 64 -4.17 5.17 -3.10
N ASN A 65 -4.67 4.04 -2.59
CA ASN A 65 -5.94 3.46 -3.04
C ASN A 65 -7.14 4.35 -2.71
N SER A 66 -7.15 5.02 -1.55
CA SER A 66 -8.19 6.01 -1.21
C SER A 66 -8.11 7.28 -2.08
N GLU A 67 -6.88 7.69 -2.41
CA GLU A 67 -6.44 8.70 -3.37
C GLU A 67 -7.18 8.62 -4.71
N THR A 68 -7.06 7.42 -5.26
CA THR A 68 -7.32 7.11 -6.67
C THR A 68 -8.69 6.47 -6.90
N GLY A 69 -9.40 6.11 -5.83
CA GLY A 69 -10.66 5.38 -5.91
C GLY A 69 -10.51 3.94 -6.40
N ASP A 70 -9.28 3.44 -6.48
CA ASP A 70 -8.91 2.10 -6.93
C ASP A 70 -9.06 1.10 -5.78
N PHE A 71 -10.17 1.19 -5.04
CA PHE A 71 -10.56 0.15 -4.10
C PHE A 71 -10.74 -1.14 -4.90
N ASP A 72 -10.07 -2.20 -4.47
CA ASP A 72 -10.22 -3.52 -5.06
C ASP A 72 -11.68 -3.98 -4.89
N GLN A 73 -12.53 -3.63 -5.87
CA GLN A 73 -13.94 -4.02 -5.93
C GLN A 73 -14.08 -5.54 -5.93
N SER A 74 -13.02 -6.31 -6.21
CA SER A 74 -13.06 -7.76 -6.09
C SER A 74 -13.08 -8.22 -4.64
N ILE A 75 -12.48 -7.49 -3.69
CA ILE A 75 -12.60 -7.78 -2.26
C ILE A 75 -14.00 -7.43 -1.78
N GLU A 76 -14.50 -6.24 -2.12
CA GLU A 76 -15.87 -5.84 -1.76
C GLU A 76 -16.90 -6.79 -2.37
N ALA A 77 -16.78 -7.14 -3.65
CA ALA A 77 -17.64 -8.13 -4.29
C ALA A 77 -17.48 -9.53 -3.66
N LYS A 78 -16.28 -9.95 -3.25
CA LYS A 78 -16.09 -11.23 -2.54
C LYS A 78 -16.69 -11.21 -1.14
N VAL A 79 -16.62 -10.09 -0.43
CA VAL A 79 -17.21 -9.91 0.91
C VAL A 79 -18.73 -9.87 0.82
N LEU A 80 -19.28 -9.08 -0.12
CA LEU A 80 -20.72 -8.97 -0.35
C LEU A 80 -21.33 -10.29 -0.85
N ASN A 81 -20.60 -11.07 -1.65
CA ASN A 81 -21.03 -12.38 -2.12
C ASN A 81 -20.63 -13.54 -1.19
N ASN A 82 -19.99 -13.28 -0.05
CA ASN A 82 -19.67 -14.32 0.93
C ASN A 82 -20.94 -14.66 1.73
N PRO A 83 -21.42 -15.92 1.74
CA PRO A 83 -22.64 -16.29 2.47
C PRO A 83 -22.59 -16.02 3.99
N GLN A 84 -21.39 -15.89 4.56
CA GLN A 84 -21.19 -15.60 5.98
C GLN A 84 -21.30 -14.10 6.32
N PHE A 85 -21.09 -13.21 5.34
CA PHE A 85 -21.05 -11.75 5.54
C PHE A 85 -22.05 -10.97 4.66
N GLY A 86 -22.64 -11.61 3.64
CA GLY A 86 -23.67 -11.04 2.79
C GLY A 86 -24.99 -10.93 3.55
N MET A 87 -25.62 -9.75 3.51
CA MET A 87 -27.00 -9.57 3.97
C MET A 87 -27.91 -10.41 3.07
N ASP A 88 -28.57 -11.41 3.66
CA ASP A 88 -29.57 -12.28 3.04
C ASP A 88 -30.56 -11.42 2.23
N GLN A 89 -30.45 -11.43 0.90
CA GLN A 89 -31.40 -10.75 0.01
C GLN A 89 -32.66 -11.61 -0.07
N ARG A 90 -33.53 -11.45 0.92
CA ARG A 90 -34.92 -11.89 0.89
C ARG A 90 -35.84 -10.73 0.50
#